data_AF-D4QF49-F1
#
_entry.id   AF-D4QF49-F1
#
_cell.length_a   1.000
_cell.length_b   1.000
_cell.length_c   1.000
_cell.angle_alpha   90.00
_cell.angle_beta   90.00
_cell.angle_gamma   90.00
#
_symmetry.space_group_name_H-M   'P 1'
#
loop_
_entity.id
_entity.type
_entity.pdbx_description
1 polymer ?
#
loop_
_entity_poly.entity_id
_entity_poly.type
_entity_poly.pdbx_seq_one_letter_code
_entity_poly.pdbx_strand_id
1 'polypeptide(L)'
;MKRQLAPRGTRLVLLALLAWLPTRSVLADSLEDEAKNNITIFTRILDRLLDGYDNRLRPGLGDSITEVFTNIYVTSFGPVSDTDMEYTIDVFFRQ
;
A
#
# COMPACT_ATOMS: atom_id res chain seq x y z
N MET A 1 33.92 34.49 -41.49
CA MET A 1 33.65 33.03 -41.40
C MET A 1 34.21 32.50 -40.08
N LYS A 2 33.40 32.43 -39.01
CA LYS A 2 33.84 31.90 -37.70
C LYS A 2 33.62 30.39 -37.69
N ARG A 3 34.70 29.60 -37.77
CA ARG A 3 34.65 28.13 -37.64
C ARG A 3 34.47 27.80 -36.15
N GLN A 4 33.23 27.49 -35.76
CA GLN A 4 32.90 26.91 -34.45
C GLN A 4 33.48 25.50 -34.39
N LEU A 5 34.60 25.33 -33.69
CA LEU A 5 35.21 24.03 -33.45
C LEU A 5 34.58 23.47 -32.17
N ALA A 6 33.63 22.54 -32.31
CA ALA A 6 33.01 21.88 -31.17
C ALA A 6 34.09 21.22 -30.29
N PRO A 7 34.06 21.40 -28.96
CA PRO A 7 35.13 20.92 -28.10
C PRO A 7 35.13 19.38 -28.11
N ARG A 8 36.30 18.77 -28.32
CA ARG A 8 36.48 17.30 -28.37
C ARG A 8 35.87 16.55 -27.15
N GLY A 9 35.69 17.22 -26.02
CA GLY A 9 35.04 16.66 -24.83
C GLY A 9 33.56 16.34 -24.99
N THR A 10 32.81 17.06 -25.84
CA THR A 10 31.35 16.85 -25.96
C THR A 10 31.02 15.49 -26.56
N ARG A 11 31.88 14.96 -27.44
CA ARG A 11 31.68 13.66 -28.10
C ARG A 11 31.89 12.49 -27.13
N LEU A 12 32.84 12.61 -26.21
CA LEU A 12 33.09 11.62 -25.15
C LEU A 12 31.96 11.62 -24.11
N VAL A 13 31.48 12.80 -23.72
CA VAL A 13 30.33 12.93 -22.81
C VAL A 13 29.06 12.34 -23.43
N LEU A 14 28.81 12.58 -24.73
CA LEU A 14 27.65 12.02 -25.43
C LEU A 14 27.71 10.49 -25.53
N LEU A 15 28.90 9.93 -25.78
CA LEU A 15 29.12 8.47 -25.81
C LEU A 15 28.97 7.84 -24.42
N ALA A 16 29.44 8.51 -23.37
CA ALA A 16 29.24 8.07 -21.98
C ALA A 16 27.76 8.11 -21.58
N LEU A 17 27.02 9.15 -21.97
CA LEU A 17 25.57 9.25 -21.76
C LEU A 17 24.80 8.16 -22.52
N LEU A 18 25.13 7.92 -23.79
CA LEU A 18 24.51 6.86 -24.60
C LEU A 18 24.83 5.46 -24.06
N ALA A 19 26.03 5.24 -23.49
CA ALA A 19 26.39 3.98 -22.84
C ALA A 19 25.70 3.78 -21.48
N TRP A 20 25.34 4.85 -20.76
CA TRP A 20 24.61 4.80 -19.49
C TRP A 20 23.08 4.70 -19.63
N LEU A 21 22.51 5.12 -20.75
CA LEU A 21 21.07 5.00 -21.03
C LEU A 21 20.53 3.56 -20.97
N PRO A 22 21.13 2.55 -21.65
CA PRO A 22 20.60 1.19 -21.66
C PRO A 22 20.73 0.50 -20.29
N THR A 23 21.82 0.75 -19.56
CA THR A 23 22.01 0.17 -18.22
C THR A 23 20.98 0.68 -17.20
N ARG A 24 20.52 1.93 -17.36
CA ARG A 24 19.48 2.51 -16.49
C ARG A 24 18.08 1.99 -16.83
N SER A 25 17.81 1.71 -18.10
CA SER A 25 16.53 1.13 -18.55
C SER A 25 16.33 -0.30 -18.06
N VAL A 26 17.35 -1.15 -18.15
CA VAL A 26 17.27 -2.56 -17.70
C VAL A 26 17.05 -2.67 -16.19
N LEU A 27 17.67 -1.77 -15.41
CA LEU A 27 17.47 -1.72 -13.96
C LEU A 27 16.06 -1.24 -13.60
N ALA A 28 15.49 -0.28 -14.36
CA ALA A 28 14.11 0.17 -14.16
C ALA A 28 13.09 -0.91 -14.51
N ASP A 29 13.28 -1.63 -15.62
CA ASP A 29 12.43 -2.73 -16.07
C ASP A 29 12.39 -3.89 -15.06
N SER A 30 13.55 -4.23 -14.48
CA SER A 30 13.65 -5.26 -13.42
C SER A 30 12.87 -4.89 -12.16
N LEU A 31 12.80 -3.60 -11.79
CA LEU A 31 12.07 -3.13 -10.61
C LEU A 31 10.56 -3.07 -10.87
N GLU A 32 10.17 -2.70 -12.09
CA GLU A 32 8.77 -2.68 -12.52
C GLU A 32 8.19 -4.10 -12.62
N ASP A 33 8.96 -5.06 -13.13
CA ASP A 33 8.58 -6.47 -13.17
C ASP A 33 8.46 -7.09 -11.78
N GLU A 34 9.32 -6.69 -10.83
CA GLU A 34 9.19 -7.09 -9.43
C GLU A 34 7.96 -6.48 -8.76
N ALA A 35 7.65 -5.20 -9.00
CA ALA A 35 6.41 -4.61 -8.50
C ALA A 35 5.17 -5.32 -9.08
N LYS A 36 5.18 -5.62 -10.38
CA LYS A 36 4.10 -6.30 -11.09
C LYS A 36 3.90 -7.73 -10.64
N ASN A 37 4.98 -8.46 -10.35
CA ASN A 37 4.90 -9.81 -9.81
C ASN A 37 4.26 -9.80 -8.41
N ASN A 38 4.62 -8.84 -7.56
CA ASN A 38 4.11 -8.71 -6.20
C ASN A 38 2.61 -8.41 -6.23
N ILE A 39 2.19 -7.46 -7.06
CA ILE A 39 0.76 -7.15 -7.26
C ILE A 39 -0.01 -8.40 -7.71
N THR A 40 0.52 -9.19 -8.63
CA THR A 40 -0.12 -10.43 -9.12
C THR A 40 -0.23 -11.49 -8.02
N ILE A 41 0.78 -11.58 -7.15
CA ILE A 41 0.76 -12.50 -6.00
C ILE A 41 -0.29 -12.07 -4.98
N PHE A 42 -0.32 -10.78 -4.61
CA PHE A 42 -1.27 -10.26 -3.64
C PHE A 42 -2.72 -10.41 -4.13
N THR A 43 -3.00 -10.07 -5.38
CA THR A 43 -4.34 -10.24 -5.97
C THR A 43 -4.79 -11.71 -5.90
N ARG A 44 -3.91 -12.65 -6.28
CA ARG A 44 -4.21 -14.08 -6.17
C ARG A 44 -4.45 -14.55 -4.74
N ILE A 45 -3.76 -13.98 -3.75
CA ILE A 45 -3.99 -14.28 -2.34
C ILE A 45 -5.39 -13.76 -1.93
N LEU A 46 -5.72 -12.52 -2.27
CA LEU A 46 -7.02 -11.93 -1.95
C LEU A 46 -8.18 -12.71 -2.57
N ASP A 47 -8.06 -13.12 -3.83
CA ASP A 47 -9.08 -13.93 -4.51
C ASP A 47 -9.34 -15.26 -3.78
N ARG A 48 -8.29 -15.86 -3.19
CA ARG A 48 -8.37 -17.12 -2.45
C ARG A 48 -8.90 -16.98 -1.04
N LEU A 49 -8.77 -15.82 -0.41
CA LEU A 49 -9.24 -15.62 0.97
C LEU A 49 -10.76 -15.72 1.08
N LEU A 50 -11.49 -15.41 0.00
CA LEU A 50 -12.95 -15.47 -0.03
C LEU A 50 -13.48 -16.78 -0.64
N ASP A 51 -12.61 -17.62 -1.21
CA ASP A 51 -13.02 -18.88 -1.80
C ASP A 51 -13.42 -19.89 -0.70
N GLY A 52 -14.67 -20.35 -0.72
CA GLY A 52 -15.22 -21.26 0.28
C GLY A 52 -15.47 -20.66 1.67
N TYR A 53 -15.33 -19.34 1.86
CA TYR A 53 -15.63 -18.67 3.12
C TYR A 53 -17.14 -18.38 3.27
N ASP A 54 -17.76 -18.90 4.33
CA ASP A 54 -19.15 -18.57 4.70
C ASP A 54 -19.16 -17.58 5.87
N ASN A 55 -19.55 -16.33 5.58
CA ASN A 55 -19.59 -15.23 6.56
C ASN A 55 -20.70 -15.37 7.62
N ARG A 56 -21.58 -16.35 7.49
CA ARG A 56 -22.64 -16.64 8.48
C ARG A 56 -22.14 -17.52 9.62
N LEU A 57 -20.99 -18.17 9.43
CA LEU A 57 -20.41 -19.09 10.41
C LEU A 57 -19.34 -18.35 11.22
N ARG A 58 -19.45 -18.41 12.54
CA ARG A 58 -18.39 -17.93 13.44
C ARG A 58 -17.17 -18.86 13.33
N PRO A 59 -15.93 -18.34 13.42
CA PRO A 59 -14.75 -19.18 13.58
C PRO A 59 -14.90 -20.18 14.74
N GLY A 60 -14.47 -21.42 14.55
CA GLY A 60 -14.55 -22.48 15.58
C GLY A 60 -15.97 -22.96 15.89
N LEU A 61 -16.94 -22.80 14.98
CA LEU A 61 -18.32 -23.26 15.18
C LEU A 61 -18.37 -24.75 15.55
N GLY A 62 -18.90 -25.06 16.73
CA GLY A 62 -19.04 -26.44 17.25
C GLY A 62 -17.82 -26.97 17.99
N ASP A 63 -16.75 -26.19 18.08
CA ASP A 63 -15.51 -26.55 18.78
C ASP A 63 -15.21 -25.51 19.88
N SER A 64 -14.35 -24.53 19.60
CA SER A 64 -13.89 -23.54 20.56
C SER A 64 -14.72 -22.24 20.60
N ILE A 65 -14.58 -21.51 21.71
CA ILE A 65 -15.11 -20.15 21.85
C ILE A 65 -14.18 -19.20 21.11
N THR A 66 -14.75 -18.27 20.35
CA THR A 66 -13.99 -17.18 19.71
C THR A 66 -13.78 -16.06 20.72
N GLU A 67 -12.53 -15.81 21.09
CA GLU A 67 -12.16 -14.65 21.92
C GLU A 67 -11.99 -13.41 21.04
N VAL A 68 -12.64 -12.30 21.41
CA VAL A 68 -12.57 -11.01 20.68
C VAL A 68 -11.98 -9.95 21.60
N PHE A 69 -10.81 -9.42 21.23
CA PHE A 69 -10.08 -8.43 22.02
C PHE A 69 -10.51 -7.02 21.62
N THR A 70 -11.42 -6.44 22.39
CA THR A 70 -11.96 -5.11 22.08
C THR A 70 -11.11 -3.99 22.69
N ASN A 71 -10.95 -2.89 21.97
CA ASN A 71 -10.26 -1.68 22.42
C ASN A 71 -11.02 -0.42 21.98
N ILE A 72 -11.14 0.54 22.89
CA ILE A 72 -11.84 1.81 22.64
C ILE A 72 -10.87 2.95 22.91
N TYR A 73 -10.70 3.82 21.93
CA TYR A 73 -10.00 5.09 22.08
C TYR A 73 -10.99 6.25 21.89
N VAL A 74 -11.17 7.05 22.94
CA VAL A 74 -12.08 8.20 22.89
C VAL A 74 -11.38 9.40 22.29
N THR A 75 -11.93 9.96 21.23
CA THR A 75 -11.39 11.17 20.60
C THR A 75 -11.97 12.42 21.24
N SER A 76 -13.27 12.41 21.54
CA SER A 76 -13.96 13.54 22.16
C SER A 76 -15.18 13.08 22.93
N PHE A 77 -15.48 13.83 23.99
CA PHE A 77 -16.76 13.79 24.66
C PHE A 77 -17.60 14.96 24.14
N GLY A 78 -18.71 14.65 23.51
CA GLY A 78 -19.69 15.61 23.03
C GLY A 78 -20.53 16.19 24.17
N PRO A 79 -21.59 16.96 23.85
CA PRO A 79 -22.47 17.52 24.86
C PRO A 79 -23.19 16.43 25.66
N VAL A 80 -23.43 16.73 26.93
CA VAL A 80 -24.26 15.93 27.84
C VAL A 80 -25.54 16.72 28.10
N SER A 81 -26.70 16.13 27.80
CA SER A 81 -28.02 16.71 28.05
C SER A 81 -28.66 16.00 29.25
N ASP A 82 -28.78 16.70 30.38
CA ASP A 82 -29.49 16.19 31.56
C ASP A 82 -31.01 16.13 31.37
N THR A 83 -31.54 16.97 30.48
CA THR A 83 -32.98 17.03 30.19
C THR A 83 -33.44 15.82 29.37
N ASP A 84 -32.63 15.43 28.38
CA ASP A 84 -32.90 14.28 27.51
C ASP A 84 -32.26 12.98 28.05
N MET A 85 -31.40 13.10 29.07
CA MET A 85 -30.60 12.02 29.65
C MET A 85 -29.66 11.33 28.63
N GLU A 86 -29.05 12.11 27.75
CA GLU A 86 -28.19 11.62 26.68
C GLU A 86 -26.81 12.26 26.70
N TYR A 87 -25.81 11.54 26.21
CA TYR A 87 -24.49 12.08 25.93
C TYR A 87 -23.99 11.57 24.58
N THR A 88 -23.18 12.38 23.92
CA THR A 88 -22.52 11.99 22.67
C THR A 88 -21.04 11.72 22.93
N ILE A 89 -20.47 10.69 22.31
CA ILE A 89 -19.06 10.35 22.41
C ILE A 89 -18.53 9.94 21.04
N ASP A 90 -17.37 10.48 20.68
CA ASP A 90 -16.67 10.10 19.46
C ASP A 90 -15.53 9.14 19.83
N VAL A 91 -15.52 7.97 19.19
CA VAL A 91 -14.56 6.91 19.50
C VAL A 91 -13.99 6.25 18.25
N PHE A 92 -12.74 5.81 18.35
CA PHE A 92 -12.22 4.72 17.54
C PHE A 92 -12.46 3.40 18.27
N PHE A 93 -13.38 2.61 17.73
CA PHE A 93 -13.68 1.26 18.21
C PHE A 93 -12.88 0.22 17.41
N ARG A 94 -12.18 -0.69 18.09
CA ARG A 94 -11.35 -1.74 17.50
C ARG A 94 -11.66 -3.11 18.11
N GLN A 95 -11.57 -4.15 17.29
CA GLN A 95 -11.68 -5.57 17.66
C GLN A 95 -10.56 -6.36 16.99
#